data_AF-A0A0G1A7A7-F1
#
_entry.id   AF-A0A0G1A7A7-F1
#
_cell.length_a   1.000
_cell.length_b   1.000
_cell.length_c   1.000
_cell.angle_alpha   90.00
_cell.angle_beta   90.00
_cell.angle_gamma   90.00
#
_symmetry.space_group_name_H-M   'P 1'
#
loop_
_entity.id
_entity.type
_entity.pdbx_description
1 polymer ?
#
loop_
_entity_poly.entity_id
_entity_poly.type
_entity_poly.pdbx_seq_one_letter_code
_entity_poly.pdbx_strand_id
1 'polypeptide(L)'
;MRIETVQIEKKKSRGDKMITSGRLAELVEIISGETKLEPSQKEQFKGLVNAWERAIDTMVTIEPDDDYMMNDEPLLPELDRHEESYDVLLQRADNRVKVALRIYVKRRKNYLD
;
A
#
# COMPACT_ATOMS: atom_id res chain seq x y z
N MET A 1 7.04 -1.86 -12.77
CA MET A 1 7.01 -2.91 -11.72
C MET A 1 5.55 -3.03 -11.38
N ARG A 2 4.84 -4.05 -11.88
CA ARG A 2 3.38 -4.22 -11.63
C ARG A 2 3.16 -4.50 -10.15
N ILE A 3 2.11 -3.95 -9.56
CA ILE A 3 1.67 -4.36 -8.22
C ILE A 3 1.12 -5.78 -8.39
N GLU A 4 1.88 -6.78 -7.93
CA GLU A 4 1.44 -8.18 -7.99
C GLU A 4 0.34 -8.42 -6.96
N THR A 5 -0.69 -9.16 -7.38
CA THR A 5 -1.85 -9.54 -6.57
C THR A 5 -1.41 -10.35 -5.35
N VAL A 6 -1.27 -9.66 -4.22
CA VAL A 6 -1.15 -10.31 -2.91
C VAL A 6 -2.55 -10.72 -2.51
N GLN A 7 -2.80 -12.02 -2.37
CA GLN A 7 -4.06 -12.52 -1.80
C GLN A 7 -4.23 -11.93 -0.39
N ILE A 8 -5.24 -11.08 -0.22
CA ILE A 8 -5.57 -10.41 1.04
C ILE A 8 -7.01 -10.78 1.38
N GLU A 9 -7.21 -11.48 2.50
CA GLU A 9 -8.53 -11.92 2.95
C GLU A 9 -9.48 -10.74 3.20
N LYS A 10 -10.69 -10.82 2.64
CA LYS A 10 -11.75 -9.82 2.77
C LYS A 10 -12.58 -9.99 4.05
N LYS A 11 -12.47 -9.00 4.93
CA LYS A 11 -13.53 -8.33 5.74
C LYS A 11 -12.87 -7.82 7.03
N LYS A 12 -12.31 -6.60 6.96
CA LYS A 12 -11.86 -5.90 8.17
C LYS A 12 -12.95 -4.93 8.61
N SER A 13 -13.48 -5.14 9.81
CA SER A 13 -14.39 -4.20 10.47
C SER A 13 -13.70 -2.84 10.66
N ARG A 14 -14.45 -1.77 10.96
CA ARG A 14 -13.86 -0.44 11.22
C ARG A 14 -12.78 -0.49 12.31
N GLY A 15 -12.91 -1.37 13.30
CA GLY A 15 -11.89 -1.63 14.32
C GLY A 15 -10.64 -2.30 13.75
N ASP A 16 -10.80 -3.30 12.90
CA ASP A 16 -9.69 -4.01 12.26
C ASP A 16 -8.92 -3.14 11.28
N LYS A 17 -9.60 -2.22 10.57
CA LYS A 17 -8.95 -1.20 9.72
C LYS A 17 -8.09 -0.25 10.57
N MET A 18 -8.56 0.16 11.74
CA MET A 18 -7.79 1.01 12.66
C MET A 18 -6.55 0.29 13.20
N ILE A 19 -6.68 -0.98 13.61
CA ILE A 19 -5.56 -1.81 14.08
C ILE A 19 -4.53 -2.03 12.97
N THR A 20 -5.00 -2.32 11.75
CA THR A 20 -4.15 -2.49 10.57
C THR A 20 -3.39 -1.20 10.25
N SER A 21 -4.07 -0.05 10.24
CA SER A 21 -3.43 1.24 10.01
C SER A 21 -2.38 1.57 11.08
N GLY A 22 -2.64 1.23 12.34
CA GLY A 22 -1.68 1.41 13.43
C GLY A 22 -0.44 0.53 13.28
N ARG A 23 -0.61 -0.77 13.00
CA ARG A 23 0.48 -1.72 12.73
C ARG A 23 1.31 -1.29 11.52
N LEU A 24 0.67 -0.85 10.44
CA LEU A 24 1.39 -0.40 9.25
C LEU A 24 2.16 0.90 9.49
N ALA A 25 1.63 1.82 10.30
CA ALA A 25 2.37 3.02 10.70
C ALA A 25 3.63 2.67 11.52
N GLU A 26 3.53 1.70 12.42
CA GLU A 26 4.69 1.18 13.17
C GLU A 26 5.74 0.55 12.22
N LEU A 27 5.31 -0.24 11.24
CA LEU A 27 6.21 -0.82 10.25
C LEU A 27 6.96 0.24 9.44
N VAL A 28 6.30 1.35 9.09
CA VAL A 28 6.94 2.50 8.44
C VAL A 28 8.01 3.12 9.31
N GLU A 29 7.76 3.26 10.62
CA GLU A 29 8.73 3.81 11.58
C GLU A 29 9.95 2.90 11.74
N ILE A 30 9.74 1.58 11.89
CA ILE A 30 10.81 0.58 11.98
C ILE A 30 11.72 0.65 10.74
N ILE A 31 11.12 0.61 9.55
CA ILE A 31 11.89 0.63 8.29
C ILE A 31 12.61 1.95 8.10
N SER A 32 11.99 3.07 8.50
CA SER A 32 12.64 4.40 8.45
C SER A 32 13.91 4.43 9.31
N GLY A 33 13.87 3.82 10.50
CA GLY A 33 15.02 3.68 11.38
C GLY A 33 16.11 2.76 10.80
N GLU A 34 15.73 1.56 10.33
CA GLU A 34 16.67 0.58 9.77
C GLU A 34 17.41 1.12 8.53
N THR A 35 16.69 1.86 7.68
CA THR A 35 17.24 2.41 6.43
C THR A 35 17.88 3.79 6.60
N LYS A 36 17.86 4.34 7.82
CA LYS A 36 18.42 5.65 8.18
C LYS A 36 17.91 6.75 7.23
N LEU A 37 16.58 6.83 7.09
CA LEU A 37 15.96 7.88 6.28
C LEU A 37 16.08 9.23 6.97
N GLU A 38 16.48 10.23 6.20
CA GLU A 38 16.39 11.63 6.63
C GLU A 38 14.91 12.07 6.74
N PRO A 39 14.59 13.14 7.48
CA PRO A 39 13.20 13.58 7.66
C PRO A 39 12.43 13.79 6.35
N SER A 40 13.06 14.38 5.33
CA SER A 40 12.45 14.57 4.01
C SER A 40 12.20 13.25 3.27
N GLN A 41 13.12 12.29 3.41
CA GLN A 41 12.99 10.95 2.82
C GLN A 41 11.91 10.13 3.53
N LYS A 42 11.78 10.30 4.84
CA LYS A 42 10.72 9.68 5.64
C LYS A 42 9.33 10.15 5.20
N GLU A 43 9.17 11.44 4.93
CA GLU A 43 7.90 11.99 4.41
C GLU A 43 7.61 11.48 2.99
N GLN A 44 8.61 11.40 2.11
CA GLN A 44 8.44 10.75 0.80
C GLN A 44 8.05 9.27 0.93
N PHE A 45 8.69 8.55 1.86
CA PHE A 45 8.40 7.14 2.11
C PHE A 45 6.97 6.92 2.61
N LYS A 46 6.51 7.72 3.57
CA LYS A 46 5.10 7.71 4.02
C LYS A 46 4.13 7.96 2.87
N GLY A 47 4.43 8.94 2.01
CA GLY A 47 3.61 9.23 0.84
C GLY A 47 3.49 8.04 -0.11
N LEU A 48 4.61 7.37 -0.39
CA LEU A 48 4.65 6.17 -1.22
C LEU A 48 3.88 4.99 -0.62
N VAL A 49 4.05 4.77 0.69
CA VAL A 49 3.32 3.71 1.40
C VAL A 49 1.82 3.97 1.35
N ASN A 50 1.37 5.20 1.62
CA ASN A 50 -0.04 5.56 1.56
C ASN A 50 -0.64 5.37 0.16
N ALA A 51 0.11 5.74 -0.90
CA ALA A 51 -0.34 5.53 -2.28
C ALA A 51 -0.45 4.03 -2.61
N TRP A 52 0.53 3.24 -2.18
CA TRP A 52 0.54 1.79 -2.39
C TRP A 52 -0.59 1.08 -1.62
N GLU A 53 -0.82 1.43 -0.35
CA GLU A 53 -1.91 0.87 0.46
C GLU A 53 -3.30 1.18 -0.12
N ARG A 54 -3.49 2.38 -0.70
CA ARG A 54 -4.74 2.74 -1.38
C ARG A 54 -4.97 1.90 -2.62
N ALA A 55 -3.95 1.76 -3.49
CA ALA A 55 -4.05 0.91 -4.66
C ALA A 55 -4.41 -0.54 -4.28
N ILE A 56 -3.83 -1.05 -3.19
CA ILE A 56 -4.13 -2.37 -2.63
C ILE A 56 -5.57 -2.47 -2.09
N ASP A 57 -6.06 -1.49 -1.33
CA ASP A 57 -7.45 -1.50 -0.82
C ASP A 57 -8.46 -1.45 -1.98
N THR A 58 -8.16 -0.69 -3.05
CA THR A 58 -8.99 -0.65 -4.26
C THR A 58 -8.95 -1.99 -5.02
N MET A 59 -7.77 -2.60 -5.21
CA MET A 59 -7.65 -3.93 -5.83
C MET A 59 -8.40 -4.99 -5.06
N VAL A 60 -8.24 -5.02 -3.74
CA VAL A 60 -9.00 -5.94 -2.88
C VAL A 60 -10.47 -5.67 -3.08
N THR A 61 -10.93 -4.42 -3.05
CA THR A 61 -12.36 -4.11 -3.25
C THR A 61 -12.91 -4.65 -4.58
N ILE A 62 -12.14 -4.57 -5.67
CA ILE A 62 -12.50 -5.06 -7.01
C ILE A 62 -12.58 -6.59 -7.12
N GLU A 63 -11.84 -7.39 -6.35
CA GLU A 63 -11.95 -8.87 -6.42
C GLU A 63 -13.34 -9.33 -5.92
N PRO A 64 -14.29 -9.73 -6.77
CA PRO A 64 -15.66 -9.96 -6.33
C PRO A 64 -15.76 -11.27 -5.54
N ASP A 65 -16.60 -11.29 -4.49
CA ASP A 65 -17.23 -12.55 -4.08
C ASP A 65 -17.96 -13.09 -5.33
N ASP A 66 -17.79 -14.37 -5.64
CA ASP A 66 -18.20 -15.08 -6.88
C ASP A 66 -19.68 -14.91 -7.35
N ASP A 67 -20.48 -14.02 -6.77
CA ASP A 67 -21.93 -13.92 -7.01
C ASP A 67 -22.48 -12.54 -7.47
N TYR A 68 -21.66 -11.50 -7.70
CA TYR A 68 -22.19 -10.19 -8.17
C TYR A 68 -21.34 -9.50 -9.24
N MET A 69 -21.44 -9.99 -10.48
CA MET A 69 -20.83 -9.43 -11.71
C MET A 69 -21.42 -8.08 -12.20
N MET A 70 -21.73 -7.09 -11.34
CA MET A 70 -22.36 -5.84 -11.83
C MET A 70 -21.96 -4.52 -11.14
N ASN A 71 -20.86 -4.40 -10.38
CA ASN A 71 -20.47 -3.09 -9.79
C ASN A 71 -18.97 -2.72 -9.81
N ASP A 72 -18.13 -3.42 -10.58
CA ASP A 72 -16.67 -3.16 -10.60
C ASP A 72 -16.24 -2.08 -11.61
N GLU A 73 -17.12 -1.71 -12.56
CA GLU A 73 -16.86 -0.71 -13.60
C GLU A 73 -16.38 0.67 -13.09
N PRO A 74 -16.90 1.24 -11.98
CA PRO A 74 -16.42 2.52 -11.46
C PRO A 74 -15.14 2.43 -10.62
N LEU A 75 -14.73 1.23 -10.19
CA LEU A 75 -13.53 1.03 -9.36
C LEU A 75 -12.25 0.85 -10.20
N LEU A 76 -12.38 0.36 -11.44
CA LEU A 76 -11.24 0.23 -12.36
C LEU A 76 -10.57 1.59 -12.68
N PRO A 77 -11.31 2.68 -13.00
CA PRO A 77 -10.71 4.00 -13.19
C PRO A 77 -10.09 4.59 -11.92
N GLU A 78 -10.56 4.17 -10.73
CA GLU A 78 -10.00 4.61 -9.45
C GLU A 78 -8.68 3.88 -9.15
N LEU A 79 -8.61 2.58 -9.46
CA LEU A 79 -7.37 1.84 -9.42
C LEU A 79 -6.31 2.44 -10.35
N ASP A 80 -6.67 2.73 -11.61
CA ASP A 80 -5.75 3.35 -12.59
C ASP A 80 -5.17 4.67 -12.06
N ARG A 81 -5.99 5.51 -11.41
CA ARG A 81 -5.53 6.77 -10.80
C ARG A 81 -4.59 6.54 -9.61
N HIS A 82 -4.84 5.51 -8.81
CA HIS A 82 -3.98 5.17 -7.67
C HIS A 82 -2.64 4.60 -8.15
N GLU A 83 -2.64 3.76 -9.18
CA GLU A 83 -1.43 3.26 -9.82
C GLU A 83 -0.61 4.39 -10.44
N GLU A 84 -1.25 5.30 -11.18
CA GLU A 84 -0.57 6.47 -11.77
C GLU A 84 0.04 7.36 -10.67
N SER A 85 -0.71 7.63 -9.60
CA SER A 85 -0.20 8.42 -8.47
C SER A 85 1.00 7.74 -7.80
N TYR A 86 0.94 6.42 -7.61
CA TYR A 86 2.05 5.64 -7.07
C TYR A 86 3.28 5.70 -7.98
N ASP A 87 3.10 5.52 -9.29
CA ASP A 87 4.21 5.53 -10.25
C ASP A 87 4.89 6.90 -10.33
N VAL A 88 4.13 8.00 -10.32
CA VAL A 88 4.68 9.36 -10.29
C VAL A 88 5.52 9.60 -9.02
N LEU A 89 5.02 9.18 -7.86
CA LEU A 89 5.75 9.27 -6.60
C LEU A 89 7.01 8.39 -6.64
N LEU A 90 6.91 7.19 -7.20
CA LEU A 90 8.01 6.23 -7.25
C LEU A 90 9.13 6.73 -8.17
N GLN A 91 8.80 7.33 -9.31
CA GLN A 91 9.81 7.88 -10.23
C GLN A 91 10.66 8.96 -9.55
N ARG A 92 10.01 9.84 -8.78
CA ARG A 92 10.64 10.98 -8.09
C ARG A 92 11.34 10.62 -6.78
N ALA A 93 11.07 9.45 -6.23
CA ALA A 93 11.60 9.06 -4.94
C ALA A 93 13.11 8.79 -4.97
N ASP A 94 13.77 9.18 -3.88
CA ASP A 94 15.17 8.87 -3.62
C ASP A 94 15.44 7.36 -3.63
N ASN A 95 16.66 6.95 -4.01
CA ASN A 95 17.03 5.53 -4.05
C ASN A 95 16.89 4.85 -2.68
N ARG A 96 17.18 5.55 -1.57
CA ARG A 96 16.97 5.00 -0.22
C ARG A 96 15.50 4.79 0.10
N VAL A 97 14.63 5.69 -0.34
CA VAL A 97 13.17 5.58 -0.19
C VAL A 97 12.64 4.39 -1.01
N LYS A 98 13.14 4.19 -2.23
CA LYS A 98 12.82 3.01 -3.05
C LYS A 98 13.24 1.69 -2.38
N VAL A 99 14.39 1.67 -1.70
CA VAL A 99 14.84 0.51 -0.91
C VAL A 99 13.92 0.28 0.29
N ALA A 100 13.59 1.33 1.05
CA ALA A 100 12.65 1.26 2.18
C ALA A 100 11.29 0.72 1.74
N LEU A 101 10.75 1.19 0.62
CA LEU A 101 9.50 0.71 0.04
C LEU A 101 9.56 -0.78 -0.34
N ARG A 102 10.66 -1.26 -0.93
CA ARG A 102 10.82 -2.70 -1.22
C ARG A 102 10.84 -3.54 0.05
N ILE A 103 11.45 -3.05 1.12
CA ILE A 103 11.45 -3.73 2.43
C ILE A 103 10.03 -3.74 2.99
N TYR A 104 9.31 -2.62 2.89
CA TYR A 104 7.93 -2.49 3.35
C TYR A 104 7.02 -3.51 2.68
N VAL A 105 6.99 -3.54 1.35
CA VAL A 105 6.13 -4.47 0.58
C VAL A 105 6.42 -5.92 0.94
N LYS A 106 7.70 -6.29 1.12
CA LYS A 106 8.08 -7.65 1.52
C LYS A 106 7.64 -8.02 2.93
N ARG A 107 7.70 -7.08 3.87
CA ARG A 107 7.38 -7.34 5.28
C ARG A 107 5.91 -7.18 5.61
N ARG A 108 5.16 -6.39 4.82
CA ARG A 108 3.77 -6.05 5.09
C ARG A 108 2.91 -7.27 5.36
N LYS A 109 2.94 -8.28 4.48
CA LYS A 109 2.11 -9.48 4.62
C LYS A 109 2.36 -10.16 5.99
N ASN A 110 3.62 -10.49 6.25
CA ASN A 110 4.04 -11.12 7.51
C ASN A 110 3.80 -10.24 8.76
N TYR A 111 3.72 -8.91 8.58
CA TYR A 111 3.47 -7.98 9.69
C TYR A 111 1.99 -7.83 10.02
N LEU A 112 1.10 -8.22 9.11
CA LEU A 112 -0.35 -8.17 9.28
C LEU A 112 -0.96 -9.50 9.71
N ASP A 113 -0.27 -10.60 9.40
CA ASP A 113 -0.50 -11.94 9.99
C ASP A 113 -0.23 -11.92 11.52
#